data_AF-A0A401RW10-F1
#
_entry.id   AF-A0A401RW10-F1
#
_cell.length_a   1.000
_cell.length_b   1.000
_cell.length_c   1.000
_cell.angle_alpha   90.00
_cell.angle_beta   90.00
_cell.angle_gamma   90.00
#
_symmetry.space_group_name_H-M   'P 1'
#
loop_
_entity.id
_entity.type
_entity.pdbx_description
1 polymer ?
#
loop_
_entity_poly.entity_id
_entity_poly.type
_entity_poly.pdbx_seq_one_letter_code
_entity_poly.pdbx_strand_id
1 'polypeptide(L)'
;MGWTWDLLTDLLSRSPNLRDKSRYCRHQFLRVCQVSGGLGEAAAVVSGVPGAAGQCPTSCRKAALTQLGALIVLLRKEESMLEDLKDTNCDVRNDIYVTLQLGEFDKGNKTTSKNVEVTMMVYDEEGKRLENVIFPGAGDDGISEYKSVIYYQVKQPRWFETVKVAIPIEDVNRSHLRFTFRHRSSQDSKDKSEKIFALAFVKLMRYDGTTLRDGEHDLIVYKSDAKKLEDAAPYLTLPATKATLEEKGYTMTGKNMHSFGNLAISKDSFQISTLVCSTKLTQNVDLLGLLKWRSNTNLLQQNLRQLMKVDGEEVVKVFIIGLIADRKFQHFNPVLETYIKKHFSATLAYTKLTTVLKNYVDNSEKPNVTDQLYKAMKSLEYVFKFIVRSRILFNQLYEDNGESNFMDSLRQLFRSINDMMNSASDQTVIVKGAALKYLPTIVNDVKLVFDPKELSKLFTDFIHKVPSGRLVLQKLYCLIEIVHSDLFTQHDCRDILLPMMTEQLKYHLEKQEELKACCHLLSNILEVLYRKDVGPTQRHVQLIMEKLLRTVNRTVISMGRDSDLIGNFVACMTAILRQMEDYHYAHLIKVFGKMRSDVVQWQSSDCSDGSTVVLVDPAQVALASLTQDS
;
A
#
# COMPACT_ATOMS: atom_id res chain seq x y z
N MET A 1 -12.53 -25.44 -38.24
CA MET A 1 -11.87 -24.29 -37.59
C MET A 1 -12.18 -22.97 -38.30
N GLY A 2 -13.46 -22.66 -38.57
CA GLY A 2 -13.89 -21.32 -39.05
C GLY A 2 -14.65 -20.52 -38.00
N TRP A 3 -15.26 -21.19 -37.03
CA TRP A 3 -16.27 -20.61 -36.13
C TRP A 3 -15.69 -19.87 -34.91
N THR A 4 -14.38 -19.95 -34.66
CA THR A 4 -13.74 -19.34 -33.47
C THR A 4 -13.09 -17.98 -33.74
N TRP A 5 -12.71 -17.69 -34.99
CA TRP A 5 -12.21 -16.37 -35.37
C TRP A 5 -13.34 -15.38 -35.59
N ASP A 6 -14.46 -15.81 -36.20
CA ASP A 6 -15.62 -14.94 -36.40
C ASP A 6 -16.26 -14.49 -35.08
N LEU A 7 -16.30 -15.38 -34.06
CA LEU A 7 -16.81 -15.03 -32.73
C LEU A 7 -15.92 -14.01 -32.00
N LEU A 8 -14.59 -14.13 -32.17
CA LEU A 8 -13.62 -13.20 -31.57
C LEU A 8 -13.66 -11.84 -32.28
N THR A 9 -13.91 -11.83 -33.59
CA THR A 9 -14.01 -10.63 -34.40
C THR A 9 -15.33 -9.90 -34.16
N ASP A 10 -16.43 -10.63 -33.93
CA ASP A 10 -17.74 -10.07 -33.57
C ASP A 10 -17.78 -9.55 -32.10
N LEU A 11 -17.00 -10.15 -31.19
CA LEU A 11 -16.80 -9.65 -29.83
C LEU A 11 -15.92 -8.39 -29.78
N LEU A 12 -14.92 -8.29 -30.66
CA LEU A 12 -14.02 -7.12 -30.74
C LEU A 12 -14.62 -5.95 -31.55
N SER A 13 -15.63 -6.20 -32.40
CA SER A 13 -16.30 -5.15 -33.19
C SER A 13 -17.33 -4.35 -32.37
N ARG A 14 -17.89 -4.93 -31.30
CA ARG A 14 -18.96 -4.35 -30.46
C ARG A 14 -18.46 -3.43 -29.33
N SER A 15 -17.17 -3.16 -29.23
CA SER A 15 -16.59 -2.30 -28.18
C SER A 15 -15.51 -1.37 -28.75
N PRO A 16 -15.76 -0.05 -28.85
CA PRO A 16 -14.84 0.90 -29.49
C PRO A 16 -13.45 0.96 -28.83
N ASN A 17 -13.34 0.65 -27.53
CA ASN A 17 -12.12 0.77 -26.73
C ASN A 17 -11.18 -0.45 -26.77
N LEU A 18 -11.47 -1.49 -27.56
CA LEU A 18 -10.63 -2.71 -27.63
C LEU A 18 -9.67 -2.76 -28.83
N ARG A 19 -9.77 -1.85 -29.81
CA ARG A 19 -8.87 -1.84 -30.98
C ARG A 19 -7.41 -1.55 -30.61
N ASP A 20 -7.16 -0.70 -29.61
CA ASP A 20 -5.80 -0.44 -29.11
C ASP A 20 -5.24 -1.59 -28.25
N LYS A 21 -6.11 -2.30 -27.53
CA LYS A 21 -5.74 -3.50 -26.76
C LYS A 21 -5.45 -4.71 -27.65
N SER A 22 -6.05 -4.78 -28.86
CA SER A 22 -5.70 -5.78 -29.88
C SER A 22 -4.26 -5.64 -30.37
N ARG A 23 -3.74 -4.41 -30.53
CA ARG A 23 -2.32 -4.16 -30.83
C ARG A 23 -1.41 -4.60 -29.70
N TYR A 24 -1.80 -4.35 -28.45
CA TYR A 24 -1.06 -4.77 -27.25
C TYR A 24 -1.00 -6.31 -27.14
N CYS A 25 -2.12 -7.02 -27.33
CA CYS A 25 -2.14 -8.48 -27.36
C CYS A 25 -1.32 -9.07 -28.51
N ARG A 26 -1.32 -8.45 -29.70
CA ARG A 26 -0.41 -8.82 -30.81
C ARG A 26 1.07 -8.65 -30.44
N HIS A 27 1.40 -7.57 -29.75
CA HIS A 27 2.77 -7.27 -29.33
C HIS A 27 3.27 -8.22 -28.22
N GLN A 28 2.40 -8.60 -27.29
CA GLN A 28 2.69 -9.61 -26.26
C GLN A 28 2.88 -11.00 -26.88
N PHE A 29 2.06 -11.39 -27.86
CA PHE A 29 2.17 -12.67 -28.56
C PHE A 29 3.50 -12.80 -29.33
N LEU A 30 3.92 -11.73 -30.01
CA LEU A 30 5.22 -11.67 -30.69
C LEU A 30 6.40 -11.79 -29.71
N ARG A 31 6.32 -11.19 -28.51
CA ARG A 31 7.34 -11.35 -27.45
C ARG A 31 7.43 -12.78 -26.93
N VAL A 32 6.30 -13.47 -26.79
CA VAL A 32 6.29 -14.87 -26.32
C VAL A 32 6.89 -15.81 -27.38
N CYS A 33 6.66 -15.54 -28.67
CA CYS A 33 7.31 -16.26 -29.78
C CYS A 33 8.83 -15.96 -29.88
N GLN A 34 9.28 -14.75 -29.53
CA GLN A 34 10.71 -14.40 -29.52
C GLN A 34 11.51 -15.12 -28.43
N VAL A 35 10.88 -15.39 -27.27
CA VAL A 35 11.53 -16.11 -26.14
C VAL A 35 11.64 -17.62 -26.40
N SER A 36 10.88 -18.17 -27.35
CA SER A 36 10.80 -19.60 -27.62
C SER A 36 11.57 -20.07 -28.87
N GLY A 37 12.39 -19.21 -29.49
CA GLY A 37 13.39 -19.61 -30.49
C GLY A 37 12.89 -19.95 -31.90
N GLY A 38 11.63 -19.64 -32.24
CA GLY A 38 11.03 -19.92 -33.55
C GLY A 38 10.85 -18.67 -34.42
N LEU A 39 11.92 -18.08 -34.94
CA LEU A 39 11.84 -16.86 -35.76
C LEU A 39 11.32 -17.09 -37.20
N GLY A 40 11.40 -18.32 -37.71
CA GLY A 40 11.01 -18.64 -39.11
C GLY A 40 9.51 -18.78 -39.35
N GLU A 41 8.76 -19.34 -38.38
CA GLU A 41 7.34 -19.69 -38.58
C GLU A 41 6.36 -18.60 -38.09
N ALA A 42 6.79 -17.72 -37.18
CA ALA A 42 5.95 -16.62 -36.67
C ALA A 42 5.72 -15.51 -37.72
N ALA A 43 6.67 -15.32 -38.65
CA ALA A 43 6.54 -14.33 -39.72
C ALA A 43 5.46 -14.71 -40.75
N ALA A 44 5.26 -16.01 -41.00
CA ALA A 44 4.29 -16.51 -41.99
C ALA A 44 2.82 -16.37 -41.55
N VAL A 45 2.56 -16.36 -40.24
CA VAL A 45 1.21 -16.14 -39.68
C VAL A 45 0.82 -14.66 -39.73
N VAL A 46 1.79 -13.74 -39.69
CA VAL A 46 1.56 -12.29 -39.74
C VAL A 46 1.36 -11.77 -41.16
N SER A 47 1.87 -12.47 -42.19
CA SER A 47 1.79 -12.05 -43.60
C SER A 47 0.56 -12.52 -44.37
N GLY A 48 -0.36 -13.27 -43.76
CA GLY A 48 -1.66 -13.59 -44.37
C GLY A 48 -1.59 -14.52 -45.60
N VAL A 49 -0.63 -15.44 -45.65
CA VAL A 49 -0.54 -16.44 -46.73
C VAL A 49 -1.38 -17.67 -46.37
N PRO A 50 -2.34 -18.11 -47.21
CA PRO A 50 -3.12 -19.32 -46.94
C PRO A 50 -2.25 -20.56 -47.15
N GLY A 51 -2.01 -21.34 -46.08
CA GLY A 51 -1.34 -22.64 -46.19
C GLY A 51 -0.44 -23.06 -45.02
N ALA A 52 -0.01 -22.14 -44.15
CA ALA A 52 0.98 -22.43 -43.10
C ALA A 52 0.39 -22.92 -41.75
N ALA A 53 -0.82 -23.49 -41.73
CA ALA A 53 -1.50 -23.87 -40.48
C ALA A 53 -1.15 -25.29 -39.96
N GLY A 54 -0.28 -26.03 -40.66
CA GLY A 54 -0.06 -27.47 -40.45
C GLY A 54 0.97 -27.86 -39.40
N GLN A 55 1.83 -26.96 -38.92
CA GLN A 55 2.91 -27.35 -38.00
C GLN A 55 3.01 -26.35 -36.85
N CYS A 56 2.17 -26.53 -35.83
CA CYS A 56 2.42 -25.95 -34.52
C CYS A 56 1.91 -26.97 -33.48
N PRO A 57 2.75 -27.48 -32.56
CA PRO A 57 2.36 -28.55 -31.64
C PRO A 57 1.12 -28.16 -30.83
N THR A 58 0.17 -29.08 -30.71
CA THR A 58 -1.10 -28.94 -30.00
C THR A 58 -0.93 -28.52 -28.52
N SER A 59 0.25 -28.75 -27.93
CA SER A 59 0.61 -28.30 -26.58
C SER A 59 0.75 -26.78 -26.45
N CYS A 60 1.33 -26.11 -27.45
CA CYS A 60 1.53 -24.66 -27.44
C CYS A 60 0.21 -23.89 -27.61
N ARG A 61 -0.71 -24.40 -28.44
CA ARG A 61 -2.05 -23.81 -28.62
C ARG A 61 -2.93 -23.96 -27.38
N LYS A 62 -2.85 -25.11 -26.68
CA LYS A 62 -3.55 -25.33 -25.40
C LYS A 62 -3.00 -24.40 -24.31
N ALA A 63 -1.67 -24.28 -24.16
CA ALA A 63 -1.06 -23.40 -23.18
C ALA A 63 -1.44 -21.92 -23.39
N ALA A 64 -1.48 -21.45 -24.65
CA ALA A 64 -1.88 -20.08 -24.97
C ALA A 64 -3.37 -19.81 -24.68
N LEU A 65 -4.26 -20.77 -25.00
CA LEU A 65 -5.70 -20.66 -24.72
C LEU A 65 -6.01 -20.73 -23.21
N THR A 66 -5.27 -21.54 -22.45
CA THR A 66 -5.40 -21.61 -20.98
C THR A 66 -4.91 -20.32 -20.32
N GLN A 67 -3.83 -19.72 -20.81
CA GLN A 67 -3.34 -18.43 -20.32
C GLN A 67 -4.27 -17.26 -20.70
N LEU A 68 -4.84 -17.25 -21.90
CA LEU A 68 -5.85 -16.27 -22.32
C LEU A 68 -7.17 -16.41 -21.54
N GLY A 69 -7.60 -17.63 -21.26
CA GLY A 69 -8.75 -17.91 -20.41
C GLY A 69 -8.54 -17.45 -18.96
N ALA A 70 -7.35 -17.70 -18.40
CA ALA A 70 -6.97 -17.18 -17.09
C ALA A 70 -6.92 -15.64 -17.05
N LEU A 71 -6.44 -15.00 -18.12
CA LEU A 71 -6.40 -13.55 -18.26
C LEU A 71 -7.81 -12.94 -18.35
N ILE A 72 -8.74 -13.56 -19.07
CA ILE A 72 -10.15 -13.11 -19.19
C ILE A 72 -10.90 -13.30 -17.87
N VAL A 73 -10.63 -14.39 -17.13
CA VAL A 73 -11.19 -14.62 -15.79
C VAL A 73 -10.63 -13.60 -14.80
N LEU A 74 -9.33 -13.27 -14.87
CA LEU A 74 -8.70 -12.23 -14.06
C LEU A 74 -9.27 -10.83 -14.38
N LEU A 75 -9.50 -10.50 -15.64
CA LEU A 75 -10.09 -9.23 -16.08
C LEU A 75 -11.57 -9.09 -15.66
N ARG A 76 -12.37 -10.18 -15.68
CA ARG A 76 -13.74 -10.18 -15.13
C ARG A 76 -13.77 -10.08 -13.60
N LYS A 77 -12.78 -10.66 -12.91
CA LYS A 77 -12.63 -10.55 -11.45
C LYS A 77 -12.20 -9.14 -11.02
N GLU A 78 -11.56 -8.39 -11.92
CA GLU A 78 -11.15 -7.00 -11.73
C GLU A 78 -12.35 -6.03 -11.75
N GLU A 79 -13.36 -6.26 -12.60
CA GLU A 79 -14.60 -5.46 -12.61
C GLU A 79 -15.43 -5.64 -11.34
N SER A 80 -15.53 -6.88 -10.81
CA SER A 80 -16.21 -7.16 -9.53
C SER A 80 -15.46 -6.60 -8.31
N MET A 81 -14.12 -6.62 -8.30
CA MET A 81 -13.33 -6.01 -7.22
C MET A 81 -13.40 -4.47 -7.17
N LEU A 82 -13.73 -3.84 -8.30
CA LEU A 82 -13.95 -2.39 -8.39
C LEU A 82 -15.30 -1.97 -7.81
N GLU A 83 -16.30 -2.85 -7.80
CA GLU A 83 -17.57 -2.63 -7.08
C GLU A 83 -17.38 -2.77 -5.57
N ASP A 84 -16.60 -3.74 -5.09
CA ASP A 84 -16.29 -3.92 -3.66
C ASP A 84 -15.42 -2.78 -3.06
N LEU A 85 -14.77 -1.98 -3.92
CA LEU A 85 -14.01 -0.78 -3.52
C LEU A 85 -14.89 0.41 -3.15
N LYS A 86 -16.21 0.35 -3.41
CA LYS A 86 -17.17 1.39 -3.02
C LYS A 86 -17.57 1.31 -1.54
N ASP A 87 -17.37 0.17 -0.88
CA ASP A 87 -18.01 -0.14 0.41
C ASP A 87 -17.05 -0.20 1.62
N THR A 88 -15.86 0.39 1.52
CA THR A 88 -14.98 0.55 2.69
C THR A 88 -15.29 1.88 3.40
N ASN A 89 -15.98 1.76 4.53
CA ASN A 89 -16.49 2.83 5.40
C ASN A 89 -15.37 3.65 6.08
N CYS A 90 -14.59 4.38 5.27
CA CYS A 90 -13.79 5.51 5.70
C CYS A 90 -14.50 6.76 5.18
N ASP A 91 -14.92 7.64 6.07
CA ASP A 91 -15.72 8.83 5.75
C ASP A 91 -15.09 9.60 4.57
N VAL A 92 -15.69 9.49 3.38
CA VAL A 92 -15.13 10.02 2.14
C VAL A 92 -15.35 11.53 2.14
N ARG A 93 -14.40 12.26 2.70
CA ARG A 93 -14.43 13.72 2.69
C ARG A 93 -13.94 14.27 1.34
N ASN A 94 -14.84 14.94 0.61
CA ASN A 94 -14.55 15.70 -0.61
C ASN A 94 -15.23 17.06 -0.53
N ASP A 95 -14.93 17.80 0.54
CA ASP A 95 -15.50 19.12 0.78
C ASP A 95 -14.66 20.18 0.08
N ILE A 96 -15.29 21.09 -0.65
CA ILE A 96 -14.64 22.26 -1.24
C ILE A 96 -15.22 23.50 -0.55
N TYR A 97 -14.42 24.19 0.24
CA TYR A 97 -14.82 25.46 0.83
C TYR A 97 -14.56 26.58 -0.16
N VAL A 98 -15.58 27.40 -0.40
CA VAL A 98 -15.54 28.54 -1.31
C VAL A 98 -15.87 29.78 -0.51
N THR A 99 -14.96 30.75 -0.52
CA THR A 99 -15.13 32.04 0.15
C THR A 99 -15.31 33.13 -0.91
N LEU A 100 -16.44 33.82 -0.89
CA LEU A 100 -16.62 35.06 -1.65
C LEU A 100 -15.85 36.15 -0.91
N GLN A 101 -14.71 36.62 -1.43
CA GLN A 101 -13.87 37.58 -0.70
C GLN A 101 -14.31 39.01 -0.97
N LEU A 102 -14.00 39.52 -2.16
CA LEU A 102 -14.24 40.91 -2.52
C LEU A 102 -14.50 41.07 -4.01
N GLY A 103 -15.08 42.20 -4.40
CA GLY A 103 -15.18 42.61 -5.79
C GLY A 103 -15.12 44.12 -5.94
N GLU A 104 -14.87 44.59 -7.15
CA GLU A 104 -14.94 46.01 -7.52
C GLU A 104 -15.79 46.16 -8.77
N PHE A 105 -16.90 46.89 -8.67
CA PHE A 105 -17.85 47.06 -9.78
C PHE A 105 -18.02 48.53 -10.12
N ASP A 106 -17.83 48.86 -11.39
CA ASP A 106 -18.03 50.22 -11.87
C ASP A 106 -19.51 50.62 -11.85
N LYS A 107 -19.74 51.88 -11.45
CA LYS A 107 -21.07 52.52 -11.49
C LYS A 107 -21.58 52.78 -12.92
N GLY A 108 -20.72 52.66 -13.93
CA GLY A 108 -21.03 53.00 -15.31
C GLY A 108 -21.50 54.46 -15.43
N ASN A 109 -22.61 54.68 -16.15
CA ASN A 109 -23.21 56.01 -16.33
C ASN A 109 -24.16 56.43 -15.19
N LYS A 110 -24.28 55.64 -14.11
CA LYS A 110 -25.15 55.97 -12.97
C LYS A 110 -24.44 56.89 -11.97
N THR A 111 -25.23 57.70 -11.25
CA THR A 111 -24.72 58.62 -10.21
C THR A 111 -24.24 57.88 -8.95
N THR A 112 -24.89 56.77 -8.61
CA THR A 112 -24.60 55.95 -7.42
C THR A 112 -24.04 54.57 -7.80
N SER A 113 -23.29 53.96 -6.87
CA SER A 113 -22.77 52.60 -7.02
C SER A 113 -23.90 51.56 -7.02
N LYS A 114 -23.66 50.42 -7.67
CA LYS A 114 -24.62 49.31 -7.67
C LYS A 114 -24.64 48.62 -6.31
N ASN A 115 -25.84 48.26 -5.84
CA ASN A 115 -25.99 47.27 -4.78
C ASN A 115 -25.86 45.89 -5.43
N VAL A 116 -24.75 45.19 -5.18
CA VAL A 116 -24.40 43.95 -5.90
C VAL A 116 -24.79 42.73 -5.08
N GLU A 117 -25.58 41.84 -5.66
CA GLU A 117 -25.85 40.48 -5.19
C GLU A 117 -25.05 39.50 -6.05
N VAL A 118 -24.26 38.63 -5.41
CA VAL A 118 -23.59 37.51 -6.07
C VAL A 118 -24.43 36.27 -5.86
N THR A 119 -24.77 35.58 -6.95
CA THR A 119 -25.41 34.28 -6.89
C THR A 119 -24.41 33.20 -7.30
N MET A 120 -24.10 32.28 -6.40
CA MET A 120 -23.21 31.13 -6.64
C MET A 120 -24.03 29.86 -6.88
N MET A 121 -23.67 29.13 -7.94
CA MET A 121 -24.28 27.87 -8.33
C MET A 121 -23.21 26.89 -8.83
N VAL A 122 -23.53 25.59 -8.80
CA VAL A 122 -22.68 24.53 -9.35
C VAL A 122 -23.32 23.94 -10.60
N TYR A 123 -22.54 23.84 -11.67
CA TYR A 123 -22.98 23.32 -12.97
C TYR A 123 -22.04 22.23 -13.46
N ASP A 124 -22.55 21.33 -14.29
CA ASP A 124 -21.74 20.40 -15.08
C ASP A 124 -21.34 21.00 -16.44
N GLU A 125 -20.51 20.27 -17.19
CA GLU A 125 -20.03 20.67 -18.52
C GLU A 125 -21.13 20.79 -19.58
N GLU A 126 -22.29 20.16 -19.36
CA GLU A 126 -23.47 20.22 -20.24
C GLU A 126 -24.36 21.43 -19.89
N GLY A 127 -24.05 22.15 -18.82
CA GLY A 127 -24.82 23.31 -18.36
C GLY A 127 -26.03 22.94 -17.51
N LYS A 128 -26.12 21.71 -17.01
CA LYS A 128 -27.12 21.28 -16.03
C LYS A 128 -26.65 21.65 -14.63
N ARG A 129 -27.59 22.17 -13.83
CA ARG A 129 -27.32 22.55 -12.43
C ARG A 129 -27.27 21.31 -11.54
N LEU A 130 -26.29 21.26 -10.64
CA LEU A 130 -26.24 20.27 -9.58
C LEU A 130 -27.09 20.76 -8.40
N GLU A 131 -27.99 19.90 -7.92
CA GLU A 131 -28.96 20.24 -6.88
C GLU A 131 -28.44 19.84 -5.49
N ASN A 132 -28.72 20.67 -4.48
CA ASN A 132 -28.44 20.40 -3.06
C ASN A 132 -26.96 20.11 -2.71
N VAL A 133 -26.03 20.73 -3.45
CA VAL A 133 -24.57 20.53 -3.27
C VAL A 133 -23.88 21.65 -2.49
N ILE A 134 -24.58 22.74 -2.18
CA ILE A 134 -24.03 23.89 -1.45
C ILE A 134 -24.57 23.89 -0.02
N PHE A 135 -23.70 24.09 0.97
CA PHE A 135 -24.01 24.05 2.40
C PHE A 135 -23.50 25.36 3.04
N PRO A 136 -24.39 26.32 3.32
CA PRO A 136 -24.00 27.64 3.84
C PRO A 136 -23.42 27.60 5.26
N GLY A 137 -23.88 26.68 6.09
CA GLY A 137 -23.48 26.54 7.49
C GLY A 137 -23.41 25.09 7.95
N ALA A 138 -22.90 24.89 9.17
CA ALA A 138 -22.81 23.57 9.78
C ALA A 138 -24.20 23.12 10.27
N GLY A 139 -24.73 22.04 9.68
CA GLY A 139 -26.05 21.49 10.02
C GLY A 139 -27.20 21.99 9.14
N ASP A 140 -26.92 22.87 8.18
CA ASP A 140 -27.91 23.30 7.18
C ASP A 140 -28.12 22.23 6.10
N ASP A 141 -29.33 22.18 5.54
CA ASP A 141 -29.63 21.36 4.38
C ASP A 141 -28.90 21.87 3.12
N GLY A 142 -28.60 20.94 2.22
CA GLY A 142 -28.00 21.27 0.93
C GLY A 142 -28.93 22.13 0.08
N ILE A 143 -28.40 23.22 -0.47
CA ILE A 143 -29.08 24.11 -1.41
C ILE A 143 -28.40 24.09 -2.79
N SER A 144 -29.11 24.53 -3.82
CA SER A 144 -28.62 24.56 -5.21
C SER A 144 -28.15 25.94 -5.66
N GLU A 145 -28.49 26.98 -4.90
CA GLU A 145 -28.23 28.38 -5.21
C GLU A 145 -27.93 29.14 -3.92
N TYR A 146 -26.73 29.72 -3.83
CA TYR A 146 -26.34 30.59 -2.72
C TYR A 146 -26.36 32.06 -3.16
N LYS A 147 -26.85 32.96 -2.30
CA LYS A 147 -26.92 34.40 -2.56
C LYS A 147 -26.18 35.16 -1.47
N SER A 148 -25.33 36.07 -1.90
CA SER A 148 -24.51 36.86 -0.97
C SER A 148 -25.31 37.96 -0.26
N VAL A 149 -24.74 38.51 0.81
CA VAL A 149 -25.21 39.76 1.40
C VAL A 149 -25.04 40.90 0.39
N ILE A 150 -25.96 41.87 0.43
CA ILE A 150 -25.98 43.04 -0.45
C ILE A 150 -25.53 44.26 0.34
N TYR A 151 -24.41 44.85 -0.03
CA TYR A 151 -23.93 46.10 0.54
C TYR A 151 -24.49 47.31 -0.23
N TYR A 152 -25.16 48.21 0.49
CA TYR A 152 -25.81 49.38 -0.12
C TYR A 152 -24.80 50.39 -0.66
N GLN A 153 -24.82 50.62 -1.97
CA GLN A 153 -24.00 51.58 -2.71
C GLN A 153 -22.48 51.48 -2.46
N VAL A 154 -21.99 50.28 -2.16
CA VAL A 154 -20.56 50.03 -1.95
C VAL A 154 -19.90 49.62 -3.27
N LYS A 155 -18.93 50.42 -3.74
CA LYS A 155 -18.17 50.13 -4.98
C LYS A 155 -17.31 48.86 -4.85
N GLN A 156 -16.74 48.65 -3.66
CA GLN A 156 -15.87 47.52 -3.35
C GLN A 156 -16.48 46.64 -2.23
N PRO A 157 -17.51 45.82 -2.52
CA PRO A 157 -18.06 44.89 -1.55
C PRO A 157 -17.00 43.93 -1.04
N ARG A 158 -17.00 43.68 0.27
CA ARG A 158 -16.16 42.68 0.94
C ARG A 158 -17.09 41.72 1.68
N TRP A 159 -17.35 40.56 1.07
CA TRP A 159 -18.30 39.59 1.59
C TRP A 159 -17.68 38.75 2.70
N PHE A 160 -16.52 38.15 2.43
CA PHE A 160 -15.89 37.14 3.29
C PHE A 160 -16.85 36.03 3.73
N GLU A 161 -17.77 35.67 2.84
CA GLU A 161 -18.79 34.65 3.08
C GLU A 161 -18.26 33.30 2.61
N THR A 162 -18.16 32.33 3.53
CA THR A 162 -17.65 31.00 3.24
C THR A 162 -18.79 30.00 3.19
N VAL A 163 -18.84 29.19 2.14
CA VAL A 163 -19.81 28.12 1.96
C VAL A 163 -19.09 26.82 1.61
N LYS A 164 -19.63 25.69 2.06
CA LYS A 164 -19.12 24.36 1.74
C LYS A 164 -19.82 23.83 0.49
N VAL A 165 -19.08 23.31 -0.46
CA VAL A 165 -19.58 22.65 -1.66
C VAL A 165 -19.21 21.18 -1.59
N ALA A 166 -20.20 20.30 -1.59
CA ALA A 166 -20.01 18.85 -1.53
C ALA A 166 -20.62 18.21 -2.77
N ILE A 167 -19.75 17.74 -3.67
CA ILE A 167 -20.12 17.14 -4.96
C ILE A 167 -19.63 15.68 -4.97
N PRO A 168 -20.43 14.73 -5.48
CA PRO A 168 -19.98 13.37 -5.71
C PRO A 168 -18.68 13.35 -6.53
N ILE A 169 -17.71 12.52 -6.13
CA ILE A 169 -16.36 12.56 -6.71
C ILE A 169 -16.32 12.33 -8.22
N GLU A 170 -17.25 11.52 -8.72
CA GLU A 170 -17.42 11.18 -10.13
C GLU A 170 -17.86 12.37 -10.98
N ASP A 171 -18.45 13.38 -10.36
CA ASP A 171 -18.94 14.58 -11.04
C ASP A 171 -17.96 15.77 -10.91
N VAL A 172 -17.01 15.74 -9.97
CA VAL A 172 -16.08 16.86 -9.70
C VAL A 172 -15.27 17.24 -10.94
N ASN A 173 -14.87 16.25 -11.75
CA ASN A 173 -14.08 16.44 -12.96
C ASN A 173 -14.81 17.19 -14.08
N ARG A 174 -16.14 17.11 -14.10
CA ARG A 174 -17.02 17.72 -15.11
C ARG A 174 -17.75 18.95 -14.56
N SER A 175 -17.48 19.35 -13.32
CA SER A 175 -18.19 20.42 -12.62
C SER A 175 -17.42 21.74 -12.58
N HIS A 176 -18.15 22.84 -12.53
CA HIS A 176 -17.63 24.19 -12.32
C HIS A 176 -18.53 25.05 -11.44
N LEU A 177 -17.92 26.03 -10.78
CA LEU A 177 -18.64 27.07 -10.05
C LEU A 177 -18.98 28.22 -10.99
N ARG A 178 -20.23 28.69 -10.91
CA ARG A 178 -20.72 29.84 -11.65
C ARG A 178 -21.19 30.93 -10.69
N PHE A 179 -20.72 32.14 -10.93
CA PHE A 179 -21.08 33.35 -10.19
C PHE A 179 -21.78 34.31 -11.12
N THR A 180 -23.00 34.72 -10.79
CA THR A 180 -23.75 35.74 -11.53
C THR A 180 -23.95 36.97 -10.67
N PHE A 181 -23.90 38.14 -11.30
CA PHE A 181 -24.00 39.42 -10.61
C PHE A 181 -25.29 40.12 -11.00
N ARG A 182 -26.09 40.49 -10.00
CA ARG A 182 -27.34 41.24 -10.16
C ARG A 182 -27.28 42.55 -9.36
N HIS A 183 -27.86 43.61 -9.91
CA HIS A 183 -28.11 44.82 -9.14
C HIS A 183 -29.43 44.67 -8.37
N ARG A 184 -29.43 44.95 -7.07
CA ARG A 184 -30.66 44.96 -6.26
C ARG A 184 -31.12 46.39 -5.98
N SER A 185 -32.34 46.70 -6.39
CA SER A 185 -32.93 48.02 -6.21
C SER A 185 -33.67 48.08 -4.86
N SER A 186 -33.61 49.23 -4.18
CA SER A 186 -34.44 49.47 -2.98
C SER A 186 -35.92 49.62 -3.28
N GLN A 187 -36.29 49.74 -4.56
CA GLN A 187 -37.68 49.77 -5.03
C GLN A 187 -38.05 48.42 -5.67
N ASP A 188 -39.02 47.72 -5.08
CA ASP A 188 -39.45 46.36 -5.48
C ASP A 188 -39.87 46.25 -6.96
N SER A 189 -40.58 47.25 -7.48
CA SER A 189 -41.05 47.23 -8.88
C SER A 189 -39.89 47.31 -9.88
N LYS A 190 -38.82 48.02 -9.53
CA LYS A 190 -37.60 48.09 -10.34
C LYS A 190 -36.75 46.84 -10.15
N ASP A 191 -36.65 46.34 -8.92
CA ASP A 191 -35.85 45.16 -8.56
C ASP A 191 -36.29 43.91 -9.34
N LYS A 192 -37.60 43.68 -9.48
CA LYS A 192 -38.16 42.56 -10.27
C LYS A 192 -37.74 42.57 -11.74
N SER A 193 -37.35 43.72 -12.28
CA SER A 193 -36.91 43.87 -13.67
C SER A 193 -35.40 43.80 -13.87
N GLU A 194 -34.62 43.77 -12.78
CA GLU A 194 -33.16 43.75 -12.83
C GLU A 194 -32.65 42.38 -13.29
N LYS A 195 -31.90 42.38 -14.39
CA LYS A 195 -31.31 41.18 -14.99
C LYS A 195 -29.86 40.99 -14.53
N ILE A 196 -29.35 39.78 -14.76
CA ILE A 196 -27.92 39.50 -14.60
C ILE A 196 -27.13 40.43 -15.53
N PHE A 197 -26.17 41.16 -14.98
CA PHE A 197 -25.36 42.11 -15.75
C PHE A 197 -23.94 41.59 -16.02
N ALA A 198 -23.49 40.57 -15.30
CA ALA A 198 -22.17 39.96 -15.49
C ALA A 198 -22.13 38.51 -14.96
N LEU A 199 -21.11 37.76 -15.39
CA LEU A 199 -20.80 36.40 -14.98
C LEU A 199 -19.31 36.21 -14.72
N ALA A 200 -18.97 35.39 -13.74
CA ALA A 200 -17.64 34.81 -13.54
C ALA A 200 -17.78 33.29 -13.30
N PHE A 201 -16.73 32.52 -13.55
CA PHE A 201 -16.75 31.07 -13.32
C PHE A 201 -15.36 30.53 -13.01
N VAL A 202 -15.30 29.33 -12.42
CA VAL A 202 -14.04 28.57 -12.26
C VAL A 202 -14.31 27.07 -12.35
N LYS A 203 -13.46 26.33 -13.07
CA LYS A 203 -13.56 24.86 -13.16
C LYS A 203 -12.97 24.22 -11.90
N LEU A 204 -13.63 23.18 -11.38
CA LEU A 204 -13.16 22.47 -10.18
C LEU A 204 -11.97 21.56 -10.47
N MET A 205 -11.79 21.16 -11.72
CA MET A 205 -10.64 20.38 -12.17
C MET A 205 -9.90 21.10 -13.30
N ARG A 206 -8.57 21.11 -13.20
CA ARG A 206 -7.66 21.69 -14.19
C ARG A 206 -7.46 20.72 -15.35
N TYR A 207 -6.92 21.23 -16.46
CA TYR A 207 -6.65 20.43 -17.66
C TYR A 207 -5.65 19.28 -17.43
N ASP A 208 -4.78 19.42 -16.43
CA ASP A 208 -3.82 18.39 -16.01
C ASP A 208 -4.48 17.28 -15.16
N GLY A 209 -5.77 17.42 -14.86
CA GLY A 209 -6.57 16.49 -14.06
C GLY A 209 -6.42 16.67 -12.55
N THR A 210 -5.66 17.67 -12.08
CA THR A 210 -5.61 18.05 -10.67
C THR A 210 -6.80 18.92 -10.30
N THR A 211 -7.18 18.94 -9.02
CA THR A 211 -8.23 19.83 -8.53
C THR A 211 -7.78 21.29 -8.52
N LEU A 212 -8.76 22.20 -8.47
CA LEU A 212 -8.55 23.63 -8.26
C LEU A 212 -7.62 23.83 -7.05
N ARG A 213 -6.62 24.71 -7.20
CA ARG A 213 -5.63 24.99 -6.15
C ARG A 213 -6.24 25.76 -4.99
N ASP A 214 -5.72 25.49 -3.79
CA ASP A 214 -6.07 26.28 -2.62
C ASP A 214 -5.53 27.70 -2.72
N GLY A 215 -6.24 28.63 -2.09
CA GLY A 215 -5.89 30.04 -2.04
C GLY A 215 -6.79 30.92 -2.90
N GLU A 216 -6.30 32.12 -3.20
CA GLU A 216 -7.07 33.19 -3.85
C GLU A 216 -7.07 33.05 -5.37
N HIS A 217 -8.22 33.34 -5.99
CA HIS A 217 -8.44 33.30 -7.42
C HIS A 217 -9.05 34.62 -7.89
N ASP A 218 -8.29 35.37 -8.69
CA ASP A 218 -8.78 36.56 -9.38
C ASP A 218 -9.56 36.16 -10.63
N LEU A 219 -10.88 36.11 -10.52
CA LEU A 219 -11.76 35.70 -11.61
C LEU A 219 -11.96 36.82 -12.63
N ILE A 220 -12.13 36.43 -13.88
CA ILE A 220 -12.49 37.35 -14.96
C ILE A 220 -14.00 37.56 -14.96
N VAL A 221 -14.42 38.82 -14.98
CA VAL A 221 -15.83 39.21 -15.04
C VAL A 221 -16.23 39.45 -16.50
N TYR A 222 -17.13 38.61 -17.01
CA TYR A 222 -17.66 38.68 -18.37
C TYR A 222 -19.01 39.43 -18.41
N LYS A 223 -19.21 40.25 -19.44
CA LYS A 223 -20.45 40.98 -19.73
C LYS A 223 -20.99 40.59 -21.09
N SER A 224 -22.29 40.32 -21.17
CA SER A 224 -23.04 40.04 -22.41
C SER A 224 -24.55 40.17 -22.14
N ASP A 225 -25.38 39.81 -23.11
CA ASP A 225 -26.83 39.75 -22.93
C ASP A 225 -27.20 38.67 -21.89
N ALA A 226 -28.20 38.94 -21.05
CA ALA A 226 -28.59 38.03 -19.96
C ALA A 226 -28.84 36.58 -20.41
N LYS A 227 -29.51 36.37 -21.55
CA LYS A 227 -29.76 35.03 -22.11
C LYS A 227 -28.47 34.29 -22.51
N LYS A 228 -27.44 35.03 -22.94
CA LYS A 228 -26.15 34.46 -23.36
C LYS A 228 -25.25 34.15 -22.16
N LEU A 229 -25.39 34.89 -21.07
CA LEU A 229 -24.68 34.64 -19.82
C LEU A 229 -25.19 33.36 -19.12
N GLU A 230 -26.39 32.91 -19.42
CA GLU A 230 -26.95 31.68 -18.83
C GLU A 230 -26.45 30.40 -19.50
N ASP A 231 -25.96 30.47 -20.74
CA ASP A 231 -25.47 29.33 -21.52
C ASP A 231 -24.03 28.94 -21.14
N ALA A 232 -23.79 27.66 -20.87
CA ALA A 232 -22.51 27.14 -20.38
C ALA A 232 -21.45 26.97 -21.48
N ALA A 233 -21.86 26.55 -22.67
CA ALA A 233 -20.96 26.26 -23.78
C ALA A 233 -20.00 27.42 -24.16
N PRO A 234 -20.46 28.68 -24.27
CA PRO A 234 -19.59 29.76 -24.73
C PRO A 234 -18.50 30.15 -23.72
N TYR A 235 -18.79 30.19 -22.42
CA TYR A 235 -17.80 30.64 -21.43
C TYR A 235 -16.82 29.54 -20.99
N LEU A 236 -17.19 28.26 -21.05
CA LEU A 236 -16.31 27.16 -20.61
C LEU A 236 -15.02 27.01 -21.45
N THR A 237 -14.99 27.60 -22.65
CA THR A 237 -13.80 27.65 -23.52
C THR A 237 -12.88 28.84 -23.20
N LEU A 238 -13.36 29.81 -22.44
CA LEU A 238 -12.66 31.05 -22.10
C LEU A 238 -11.79 30.87 -20.84
N PRO A 239 -10.80 31.74 -20.60
CA PRO A 239 -10.03 31.73 -19.36
C PRO A 239 -10.90 32.11 -18.15
N ALA A 240 -10.73 31.41 -17.04
CA ALA A 240 -11.50 31.65 -15.81
C ALA A 240 -10.86 32.73 -14.93
N THR A 241 -9.52 32.73 -14.84
CA THR A 241 -8.76 33.64 -13.95
C THR A 241 -7.82 34.55 -14.74
N LYS A 242 -7.46 35.69 -14.15
CA LYS A 242 -6.48 36.61 -14.73
C LYS A 242 -5.13 35.95 -14.97
N ALA A 243 -4.66 35.10 -14.04
CA ALA A 243 -3.44 34.32 -14.20
C ALA A 243 -3.48 33.43 -15.45
N THR A 244 -4.60 32.73 -15.70
CA THR A 244 -4.74 31.89 -16.91
C THR A 244 -4.82 32.70 -18.20
N LEU A 245 -5.21 33.97 -18.14
CA LEU A 245 -5.22 34.88 -19.28
C LEU A 245 -3.81 35.38 -19.62
N GLU A 246 -3.02 35.71 -18.59
CA GLU A 246 -1.63 36.13 -18.73
C GLU A 246 -0.75 35.00 -19.27
N GLU A 247 -0.95 33.75 -18.79
CA GLU A 247 -0.28 32.55 -19.31
C GLU A 247 -0.52 32.33 -20.82
N LYS A 248 -1.67 32.78 -21.33
CA LYS A 248 -2.00 32.70 -22.77
C LYS A 248 -1.45 33.89 -23.59
N GLY A 249 -0.65 34.76 -22.97
CA GLY A 249 0.03 35.88 -23.63
C GLY A 249 -0.84 37.12 -23.85
N TYR A 250 -2.02 37.21 -23.21
CA TYR A 250 -2.92 38.34 -23.35
C TYR A 250 -2.74 39.35 -22.21
N THR A 251 -2.40 40.60 -22.53
CA THR A 251 -2.27 41.70 -21.57
C THR A 251 -3.53 42.59 -21.58
N MET A 252 -4.04 42.95 -20.40
CA MET A 252 -5.22 43.83 -20.24
C MET A 252 -4.99 45.28 -20.68
N THR A 253 -3.77 45.64 -21.06
CA THR A 253 -3.34 47.01 -21.37
C THR A 253 -3.32 47.34 -22.87
N GLY A 254 -3.57 46.36 -23.75
CA GLY A 254 -3.62 46.55 -25.20
C GLY A 254 -5.00 46.96 -25.73
N LYS A 255 -5.05 47.95 -26.63
CA LYS A 255 -6.28 48.53 -27.24
C LYS A 255 -7.13 47.55 -28.09
N ASN A 256 -6.78 46.26 -28.19
CA ASN A 256 -7.35 45.32 -29.16
C ASN A 256 -7.91 44.00 -28.56
N MET A 257 -8.41 43.97 -27.33
CA MET A 257 -8.87 42.70 -26.73
C MET A 257 -10.08 42.82 -25.79
N HIS A 258 -11.11 43.58 -26.17
CA HIS A 258 -12.33 43.72 -25.35
C HIS A 258 -13.38 42.63 -25.59
N SER A 259 -13.17 41.68 -26.52
CA SER A 259 -14.14 40.61 -26.81
C SER A 259 -13.42 39.30 -27.14
N PHE A 260 -13.69 38.24 -26.38
CA PHE A 260 -13.32 36.86 -26.72
C PHE A 260 -14.61 36.11 -27.05
N GLY A 261 -14.85 35.86 -28.34
CA GLY A 261 -16.19 35.47 -28.79
C GLY A 261 -17.22 36.57 -28.53
N ASN A 262 -18.49 36.20 -28.37
CA ASN A 262 -19.62 37.11 -28.09
C ASN A 262 -19.69 37.59 -26.62
N LEU A 263 -18.61 37.45 -25.83
CA LEU A 263 -18.50 37.82 -24.42
C LEU A 263 -17.41 38.88 -24.24
N ALA A 264 -17.78 40.02 -23.63
CA ALA A 264 -16.87 41.12 -23.38
C ALA A 264 -16.21 41.00 -22.00
N ILE A 265 -14.90 41.21 -21.91
CA ILE A 265 -14.19 41.23 -20.63
C ILE A 265 -14.40 42.60 -19.96
N SER A 266 -14.89 42.59 -18.73
CA SER A 266 -15.09 43.78 -17.91
C SER A 266 -13.80 44.23 -17.23
N LYS A 267 -13.74 45.53 -16.88
CA LYS A 267 -12.73 46.08 -15.96
C LYS A 267 -13.05 45.79 -14.49
N ASP A 268 -14.27 45.33 -14.20
CA ASP A 268 -14.68 44.91 -12.86
C ASP A 268 -13.79 43.77 -12.35
N SER A 269 -13.61 43.68 -11.03
CA SER A 269 -12.85 42.62 -10.39
C SER A 269 -13.72 41.78 -9.46
N PHE A 270 -13.40 40.49 -9.35
CA PHE A 270 -14.04 39.59 -8.42
C PHE A 270 -13.03 38.54 -7.97
N GLN A 271 -12.91 38.37 -6.65
CA GLN A 271 -11.95 37.47 -6.03
C GLN A 271 -12.68 36.46 -5.14
N ILE A 272 -12.29 35.20 -5.27
CA ILE A 272 -12.71 34.12 -4.37
C ILE A 272 -11.49 33.48 -3.73
N SER A 273 -11.68 32.81 -2.61
CA SER A 273 -10.68 31.90 -2.04
C SER A 273 -11.26 30.51 -1.91
N THR A 274 -10.47 29.50 -2.25
CA THR A 274 -10.90 28.09 -2.15
C THR A 274 -9.99 27.28 -1.26
N LEU A 275 -10.57 26.30 -0.57
CA LEU A 275 -9.86 25.31 0.23
C LEU A 275 -10.47 23.92 0.00
N VAL A 276 -9.69 23.01 -0.58
CA VAL A 276 -10.13 21.67 -0.96
C VAL A 276 -9.72 20.66 0.11
N CYS A 277 -10.71 20.09 0.79
CA CYS A 277 -10.56 19.01 1.77
C CYS A 277 -10.96 17.67 1.14
N SER A 278 -10.05 17.09 0.34
CA SER A 278 -10.29 15.81 -0.33
C SER A 278 -9.34 14.69 0.14
N THR A 279 -9.91 13.52 0.42
CA THR A 279 -9.15 12.29 0.72
C THR A 279 -8.80 11.48 -0.53
N LYS A 280 -9.34 11.87 -1.71
CA LYS A 280 -9.23 11.10 -2.97
C LYS A 280 -8.68 11.92 -4.14
N LEU A 281 -8.81 13.23 -4.12
CA LEU A 281 -8.36 14.14 -5.18
C LEU A 281 -7.12 14.89 -4.72
N THR A 282 -6.17 15.10 -5.63
CA THR A 282 -4.91 15.79 -5.34
C THR A 282 -4.75 17.03 -6.20
N GLN A 283 -4.19 18.06 -5.59
CA GLN A 283 -3.74 19.29 -6.26
C GLN A 283 -2.32 19.16 -6.83
N ASN A 284 -1.63 18.06 -6.52
CA ASN A 284 -0.26 17.81 -6.94
C ASN A 284 -0.24 16.97 -8.22
N VAL A 285 0.29 17.56 -9.30
CA VAL A 285 0.36 16.94 -10.63
C VAL A 285 1.23 15.67 -10.62
N ASP A 286 2.33 15.67 -9.86
CA ASP A 286 3.24 14.53 -9.76
C ASP A 286 2.57 13.35 -9.01
N LEU A 287 1.86 13.65 -7.92
CA LEU A 287 1.11 12.66 -7.15
C LEU A 287 -0.06 12.09 -7.96
N LEU A 288 -0.75 12.93 -8.74
CA LEU A 288 -1.77 12.47 -9.68
C LEU A 288 -1.16 11.60 -10.79
N GLY A 289 0.02 11.97 -11.28
CA GLY A 289 0.77 11.19 -12.26
C GLY A 289 1.19 9.82 -11.73
N LEU A 290 1.43 9.69 -10.43
CA LEU A 290 1.64 8.40 -9.75
C LEU A 290 0.35 7.61 -9.60
N LEU A 291 -0.76 8.25 -9.22
CA LEU A 291 -2.06 7.58 -9.13
C LEU A 291 -2.57 7.10 -10.50
N LYS A 292 -2.27 7.85 -11.57
CA LYS A 292 -2.64 7.56 -12.97
C LYS A 292 -1.49 6.95 -13.79
N TRP A 293 -0.44 6.43 -13.15
CA TRP A 293 0.76 5.92 -13.84
C TRP A 293 0.48 4.84 -14.90
N ARG A 294 -0.62 4.07 -14.79
CA ARG A 294 -1.02 3.07 -15.81
C ARG A 294 -1.28 3.71 -17.17
N SER A 295 -1.78 4.95 -17.18
CA SER A 295 -2.01 5.73 -18.40
C SER A 295 -0.77 6.51 -18.83
N ASN A 296 0.21 6.72 -17.92
CA ASN A 296 1.36 7.60 -18.10
C ASN A 296 2.68 6.96 -17.60
N THR A 297 2.99 5.75 -18.06
CA THR A 297 4.16 4.97 -17.61
C THR A 297 5.50 5.66 -17.87
N ASN A 298 5.57 6.47 -18.93
CA ASN A 298 6.78 7.20 -19.33
C ASN A 298 7.16 8.33 -18.36
N LEU A 299 6.20 8.86 -17.60
CA LEU A 299 6.42 9.96 -16.64
C LEU A 299 6.64 9.44 -15.21
N LEU A 300 6.50 8.13 -14.97
CA LEU A 300 6.57 7.53 -13.64
C LEU A 300 7.89 7.82 -12.91
N GLN A 301 9.03 7.68 -13.61
CA GLN A 301 10.35 7.94 -13.02
C GLN A 301 10.50 9.41 -12.60
N GLN A 302 9.95 10.34 -13.39
CA GLN A 302 9.95 11.75 -13.08
C GLN A 302 9.01 12.07 -11.91
N ASN A 303 7.81 11.50 -11.91
CA ASN A 303 6.82 11.69 -10.84
C ASN A 303 7.32 11.15 -9.50
N LEU A 304 8.00 9.99 -9.47
CA LEU A 304 8.65 9.46 -8.27
C LEU A 304 9.77 10.37 -7.76
N ARG A 305 10.58 10.95 -8.66
CA ARG A 305 11.64 11.90 -8.29
C ARG A 305 11.10 13.22 -7.75
N GLN A 306 10.00 13.72 -8.29
CA GLN A 306 9.37 14.96 -7.83
C GLN A 306 8.59 14.74 -6.54
N LEU A 307 7.93 13.60 -6.35
CA LEU A 307 7.26 13.24 -5.09
C LEU A 307 8.23 13.28 -3.90
N MET A 308 9.48 12.84 -4.07
CA MET A 308 10.49 12.89 -3.02
C MET A 308 10.90 14.32 -2.62
N LYS A 309 10.62 15.30 -3.48
CA LYS A 309 10.87 16.74 -3.27
C LYS A 309 9.64 17.51 -2.77
N VAL A 310 8.46 16.88 -2.71
CA VAL A 310 7.26 17.53 -2.18
C VAL A 310 7.42 17.76 -0.68
N ASP A 311 7.31 19.02 -0.27
CA ASP A 311 7.18 19.41 1.13
C ASP A 311 5.77 19.03 1.62
N GLY A 312 5.69 17.85 2.23
CA GLY A 312 4.53 17.34 2.94
C GLY A 312 5.01 16.52 4.14
N GLU A 313 4.21 16.46 5.20
CA GLU A 313 4.54 15.73 6.42
C GLU A 313 5.03 14.32 6.09
N GLU A 314 6.08 13.87 6.78
CA GLU A 314 6.78 12.59 6.51
C GLU A 314 5.84 11.37 6.62
N VAL A 315 4.70 11.56 7.29
CA VAL A 315 3.49 10.71 7.31
C VAL A 315 3.00 10.35 5.91
N VAL A 316 2.99 11.31 4.97
CA VAL A 316 2.56 11.12 3.58
C VAL A 316 3.51 10.17 2.83
N LYS A 317 4.81 10.16 3.16
CA LYS A 317 5.78 9.25 2.55
C LYS A 317 5.60 7.82 3.03
N VAL A 318 5.34 7.61 4.33
CA VAL A 318 4.99 6.30 4.89
C VAL A 318 3.63 5.83 4.36
N PHE A 319 2.67 6.74 4.22
CA PHE A 319 1.36 6.45 3.63
C PHE A 319 1.45 6.04 2.16
N ILE A 320 2.28 6.70 1.36
CA ILE A 320 2.52 6.34 -0.05
C ILE A 320 3.25 5.01 -0.16
N ILE A 321 4.24 4.73 0.70
CA ILE A 321 4.87 3.41 0.77
C ILE A 321 3.84 2.34 1.18
N GLY A 322 2.94 2.65 2.12
CA GLY A 322 1.81 1.81 2.52
C GLY A 322 0.82 1.55 1.38
N LEU A 323 0.54 2.56 0.56
CA LEU A 323 -0.29 2.43 -0.64
C LEU A 323 0.39 1.57 -1.71
N ILE A 324 1.68 1.78 -1.97
CA ILE A 324 2.41 1.04 -3.02
C ILE A 324 2.68 -0.42 -2.60
N ALA A 325 2.89 -0.69 -1.31
CA ALA A 325 3.07 -2.05 -0.78
C ALA A 325 1.77 -2.82 -0.61
N ASP A 326 0.61 -2.22 -0.90
CA ASP A 326 -0.66 -2.93 -0.87
C ASP A 326 -0.67 -4.05 -1.92
N ARG A 327 -1.35 -5.16 -1.61
CA ARG A 327 -1.49 -6.32 -2.52
C ARG A 327 -2.03 -5.90 -3.89
N LYS A 328 -2.81 -4.83 -3.95
CA LYS A 328 -3.37 -4.23 -5.18
C LYS A 328 -2.32 -3.68 -6.15
N PHE A 329 -1.08 -3.45 -5.69
CA PHE A 329 0.01 -2.88 -6.48
C PHE A 329 1.26 -3.77 -6.52
N GLN A 330 1.15 -5.09 -6.26
CA GLN A 330 2.29 -6.02 -6.30
C GLN A 330 3.10 -6.00 -7.60
N HIS A 331 2.46 -5.69 -8.74
CA HIS A 331 3.14 -5.56 -10.03
C HIS A 331 4.13 -4.38 -10.10
N PHE A 332 4.10 -3.48 -9.12
CA PHE A 332 5.05 -2.37 -9.00
C PHE A 332 6.27 -2.72 -8.18
N ASN A 333 6.23 -3.82 -7.41
CA ASN A 333 7.35 -4.24 -6.57
C ASN A 333 8.68 -4.25 -7.38
N PRO A 334 8.75 -4.81 -8.60
CA PRO A 334 9.99 -4.78 -9.39
C PRO A 334 10.45 -3.37 -9.79
N VAL A 335 9.50 -2.46 -10.06
CA VAL A 335 9.79 -1.07 -10.44
C VAL A 335 10.28 -0.29 -9.23
N LEU A 336 9.63 -0.45 -8.08
CA LEU A 336 10.03 0.16 -6.82
C LEU A 336 11.40 -0.34 -6.38
N GLU A 337 11.67 -1.64 -6.46
CA GLU A 337 12.98 -2.22 -6.18
C GLU A 337 14.06 -1.67 -7.12
N THR A 338 13.76 -1.55 -8.41
CA THR A 338 14.69 -0.94 -9.37
C THR A 338 14.96 0.52 -9.03
N TYR A 339 13.94 1.27 -8.62
CA TYR A 339 14.11 2.66 -8.18
C TYR A 339 14.98 2.76 -6.94
N ILE A 340 14.69 1.98 -5.89
CA ILE A 340 15.49 1.94 -4.66
C ILE A 340 16.95 1.63 -5.00
N LYS A 341 17.17 0.60 -5.82
CA LYS A 341 18.53 0.16 -6.17
C LYS A 341 19.29 1.15 -7.05
N LYS A 342 18.65 1.73 -8.09
CA LYS A 342 19.34 2.48 -9.15
C LYS A 342 19.16 3.99 -9.12
N HIS A 343 18.12 4.52 -8.49
CA HIS A 343 17.73 5.92 -8.62
C HIS A 343 17.56 6.67 -7.29
N PHE A 344 17.32 5.95 -6.20
CA PHE A 344 17.26 6.56 -4.89
C PHE A 344 18.61 7.18 -4.50
N SER A 345 18.58 8.42 -4.00
CA SER A 345 19.77 9.25 -3.74
C SER A 345 19.71 10.05 -2.44
N ALA A 346 18.65 9.88 -1.63
CA ALA A 346 18.52 10.62 -0.37
C ALA A 346 19.32 9.95 0.75
N THR A 347 20.46 10.55 1.10
CA THR A 347 21.46 10.01 2.05
C THR A 347 21.07 10.14 3.53
N LEU A 348 20.18 11.08 3.85
CA LEU A 348 19.67 11.31 5.23
C LEU A 348 18.23 10.84 5.43
N ALA A 349 17.67 10.08 4.48
CA ALA A 349 16.30 9.58 4.63
C ALA A 349 16.17 8.56 5.76
N TYR A 350 17.22 7.78 6.05
CA TYR A 350 17.19 6.79 7.13
C TYR A 350 16.90 7.41 8.50
N THR A 351 17.48 8.56 8.84
CA THR A 351 17.28 9.20 10.15
C THR A 351 15.83 9.57 10.37
N LYS A 352 15.21 10.18 9.35
CA LYS A 352 13.81 10.60 9.36
C LYS A 352 12.85 9.41 9.37
N LEU A 353 13.06 8.43 8.47
CA LEU A 353 12.20 7.24 8.38
C LEU A 353 12.21 6.41 9.66
N THR A 354 13.38 6.18 10.25
CA THR A 354 13.50 5.46 11.53
C THR A 354 12.82 6.24 12.66
N THR A 355 12.96 7.56 12.70
CA THR A 355 12.31 8.42 13.72
C THR A 355 10.79 8.40 13.59
N VAL A 356 10.27 8.53 12.37
CA VAL A 356 8.82 8.48 12.11
C VAL A 356 8.23 7.12 12.49
N LEU A 357 8.88 6.03 12.08
CA LEU A 357 8.44 4.68 12.42
C LEU A 357 8.48 4.46 13.94
N LYS A 358 9.52 4.93 14.62
CA LYS A 358 9.61 4.90 16.09
C LYS A 358 8.45 5.67 16.74
N ASN A 359 8.17 6.89 16.28
CA ASN A 359 7.07 7.71 16.80
C ASN A 359 5.71 7.03 16.63
N TYR A 360 5.49 6.32 15.51
CA TYR A 360 4.28 5.53 15.31
C TYR A 360 4.14 4.41 16.33
N VAL A 361 5.23 3.67 16.57
CA VAL A 361 5.26 2.55 17.51
C VAL A 361 5.09 3.03 18.96
N ASP A 362 5.76 4.11 19.34
CA ASP A 362 5.66 4.71 20.68
C ASP A 362 4.24 5.23 20.99
N ASN A 363 3.50 5.65 19.95
CA ASN A 363 2.12 6.15 20.08
C ASN A 363 1.06 5.11 19.66
N SER A 364 1.41 3.82 19.64
CA SER A 364 0.57 2.73 19.12
C SER A 364 -0.78 2.56 19.81
N GLU A 365 -0.95 3.08 21.02
CA GLU A 365 -2.19 3.03 21.80
C GLU A 365 -3.23 4.10 21.38
N LYS A 366 -2.85 5.09 20.56
CA LYS A 366 -3.78 6.12 20.08
C LYS A 366 -4.57 5.61 18.87
N PRO A 367 -5.93 5.62 18.87
CA PRO A 367 -6.75 4.99 17.83
C PRO A 367 -6.43 5.42 16.39
N ASN A 368 -6.22 6.71 16.15
CA ASN A 368 -5.87 7.25 14.82
C ASN A 368 -4.48 6.81 14.35
N VAL A 369 -3.58 6.52 15.29
CA VAL A 369 -2.19 6.13 15.04
C VAL A 369 -2.10 4.61 14.82
N THR A 370 -2.90 3.81 15.51
CA THR A 370 -2.89 2.35 15.41
C THR A 370 -3.20 1.87 13.98
N ASP A 371 -4.17 2.48 13.29
CA ASP A 371 -4.48 2.13 11.89
C ASP A 371 -3.33 2.50 10.94
N GLN A 372 -2.74 3.68 11.13
CA GLN A 372 -1.58 4.11 10.35
C GLN A 372 -0.37 3.21 10.59
N LEU A 373 -0.12 2.83 11.84
CA LEU A 373 0.95 1.91 12.22
C LEU A 373 0.73 0.52 11.63
N TYR A 374 -0.50 0.01 11.60
CA TYR A 374 -0.80 -1.26 10.94
C TYR A 374 -0.47 -1.22 9.44
N LYS A 375 -0.83 -0.13 8.74
CA LYS A 375 -0.48 0.09 7.34
C LYS A 375 1.03 0.21 7.15
N ALA A 376 1.73 0.91 8.03
CA ALA A 376 3.18 1.00 8.04
C ALA A 376 3.83 -0.39 8.23
N MET A 377 3.35 -1.19 9.16
CA MET A 377 3.84 -2.56 9.42
C MET A 377 3.64 -3.48 8.22
N LYS A 378 2.53 -3.37 7.48
CA LYS A 378 2.35 -4.13 6.22
C LYS A 378 3.35 -3.77 5.13
N SER A 379 3.91 -2.56 5.17
CA SER A 379 4.87 -2.04 4.19
C SER A 379 6.30 -2.01 4.71
N LEU A 380 6.54 -2.63 5.88
CA LEU A 380 7.79 -2.57 6.62
C LEU A 380 9.00 -3.02 5.80
N GLU A 381 8.83 -4.05 4.96
CA GLU A 381 9.84 -4.52 4.01
C GLU A 381 10.40 -3.38 3.16
N TYR A 382 9.53 -2.60 2.52
CA TYR A 382 9.94 -1.50 1.65
C TYR A 382 10.47 -0.30 2.44
N VAL A 383 9.87 -0.01 3.59
CA VAL A 383 10.38 1.04 4.50
C VAL A 383 11.84 0.76 4.86
N PHE A 384 12.16 -0.47 5.24
CA PHE A 384 13.52 -0.87 5.56
C PHE A 384 14.43 -0.93 4.33
N LYS A 385 13.96 -1.34 3.15
CA LYS A 385 14.74 -1.22 1.90
C LYS A 385 15.17 0.22 1.63
N PHE A 386 14.33 1.22 1.90
CA PHE A 386 14.70 2.64 1.81
C PHE A 386 15.70 3.07 2.89
N ILE A 387 15.50 2.66 4.15
CA ILE A 387 16.41 2.96 5.27
C ILE A 387 17.81 2.40 4.97
N VAL A 388 17.89 1.13 4.60
CA VAL A 388 19.14 0.43 4.26
C VAL A 388 19.82 1.08 3.07
N ARG A 389 19.08 1.35 1.98
CA ARG A 389 19.66 2.01 0.81
C ARG A 389 20.20 3.41 1.13
N SER A 390 19.45 4.18 1.92
CA SER A 390 19.87 5.50 2.37
C SER A 390 21.16 5.43 3.19
N ARG A 391 21.29 4.44 4.08
CA ARG A 391 22.51 4.23 4.87
C ARG A 391 23.70 3.80 4.01
N ILE A 392 23.53 2.88 3.06
CA ILE A 392 24.59 2.49 2.12
C ILE A 392 25.12 3.71 1.36
N LEU A 393 24.22 4.58 0.87
CA LEU A 393 24.61 5.81 0.16
C LEU A 393 25.32 6.80 1.08
N PHE A 394 24.93 6.88 2.35
CA PHE A 394 25.62 7.72 3.33
C PHE A 394 27.05 7.23 3.57
N ASN A 395 27.26 5.93 3.78
CA ASN A 395 28.59 5.37 4.03
C ASN A 395 29.53 5.58 2.84
N GLN A 396 29.01 5.53 1.61
CA GLN A 396 29.79 5.80 0.39
C GLN A 396 30.33 7.23 0.31
N LEU A 397 29.68 8.19 0.95
CA LEU A 397 30.08 9.61 0.89
C LEU A 397 30.87 10.07 2.12
N TYR A 398 30.69 9.41 3.26
CA TYR A 398 31.20 9.88 4.55
C TYR A 398 32.05 8.85 5.31
N GLU A 399 32.49 7.77 4.67
CA GLU A 399 33.46 6.79 5.21
C GLU A 399 33.09 6.30 6.63
N ASP A 400 31.87 5.74 6.76
CA ASP A 400 31.31 5.17 7.99
C ASP A 400 31.12 6.11 9.19
N ASN A 401 31.33 7.42 9.02
CA ASN A 401 30.96 8.40 10.03
C ASN A 401 29.48 8.26 10.47
N GLY A 402 29.22 8.39 11.77
CA GLY A 402 27.86 8.28 12.32
C GLY A 402 27.28 6.86 12.38
N GLU A 403 28.10 5.80 12.22
CA GLU A 403 27.65 4.41 12.38
C GLU A 403 27.03 4.14 13.76
N SER A 404 27.69 4.58 14.85
CA SER A 404 27.12 4.42 16.20
C SER A 404 25.72 5.03 16.31
N ASN A 405 25.51 6.24 15.77
CA ASN A 405 24.22 6.91 15.83
C ASN A 405 23.14 6.16 15.06
N PHE A 406 23.49 5.59 13.90
CA PHE A 406 22.57 4.75 13.13
C PHE A 406 22.23 3.46 13.88
N MET A 407 23.24 2.77 14.39
CA MET A 407 23.07 1.54 15.16
C MET A 407 22.18 1.78 16.39
N ASP A 408 22.40 2.88 17.10
CA ASP A 408 21.61 3.24 18.27
C ASP A 408 20.17 3.63 17.90
N SER A 409 19.97 4.32 16.78
CA SER A 409 18.63 4.64 16.25
C SER A 409 17.83 3.38 15.91
N LEU A 410 18.45 2.41 15.25
CA LEU A 410 17.82 1.11 14.98
C LEU A 410 17.56 0.31 16.27
N ARG A 411 18.52 0.26 17.21
CA ARG A 411 18.31 -0.37 18.52
C ARG A 411 17.14 0.24 19.25
N GLN A 412 17.02 1.57 19.26
CA GLN A 412 15.89 2.27 19.88
C GLN A 412 14.57 1.92 19.21
N LEU A 413 14.52 1.84 17.88
CA LEU A 413 13.32 1.40 17.16
C LEU A 413 12.90 -0.03 17.56
N PHE A 414 13.84 -0.98 17.61
CA PHE A 414 13.54 -2.34 18.05
C PHE A 414 13.09 -2.39 19.52
N ARG A 415 13.67 -1.57 20.39
CA ARG A 415 13.20 -1.42 21.79
C ARG A 415 11.75 -0.93 21.84
N SER A 416 11.41 0.12 21.08
CA SER A 416 10.02 0.59 20.96
C SER A 416 9.07 -0.50 20.47
N ILE A 417 9.47 -1.30 19.48
CA ILE A 417 8.67 -2.44 18.99
C ILE A 417 8.49 -3.49 20.10
N ASN A 418 9.54 -3.79 20.85
CA ASN A 418 9.49 -4.74 21.97
C ASN A 418 8.57 -4.26 23.10
N ASP A 419 8.59 -2.97 23.42
CA ASP A 419 7.70 -2.35 24.40
C ASP A 419 6.24 -2.42 23.93
N MET A 420 5.99 -2.14 22.65
CA MET A 420 4.69 -2.33 22.02
C MET A 420 4.23 -3.79 22.12
N MET A 421 5.08 -4.78 21.86
CA MET A 421 4.74 -6.21 21.98
C MET A 421 4.34 -6.59 23.41
N ASN A 422 5.05 -6.07 24.41
CA ASN A 422 4.85 -6.36 25.82
C ASN A 422 3.63 -5.64 26.45
N SER A 423 3.07 -4.64 25.78
CA SER A 423 1.89 -3.91 26.27
C SER A 423 0.68 -4.86 26.48
N ALA A 424 -0.16 -4.58 27.47
CA ALA A 424 -1.39 -5.36 27.73
C ALA A 424 -2.59 -4.92 26.86
N SER A 425 -2.42 -3.90 26.00
CA SER A 425 -3.51 -3.31 25.23
C SER A 425 -4.05 -4.23 24.13
N ASP A 426 -5.36 -4.51 24.16
CA ASP A 426 -6.07 -5.28 23.13
C ASP A 426 -6.13 -4.55 21.78
N GLN A 427 -6.10 -3.21 21.78
CA GLN A 427 -6.14 -2.41 20.55
C GLN A 427 -4.92 -2.65 19.65
N THR A 428 -3.80 -3.06 20.23
CA THR A 428 -2.54 -3.28 19.50
C THR A 428 -2.39 -4.69 18.95
N VAL A 429 -3.31 -5.62 19.23
CA VAL A 429 -3.19 -7.04 18.86
C VAL A 429 -3.01 -7.25 17.35
N ILE A 430 -3.74 -6.49 16.53
CA ILE A 430 -3.63 -6.56 15.07
C ILE A 430 -2.24 -6.09 14.60
N VAL A 431 -1.72 -5.02 15.20
CA VAL A 431 -0.38 -4.48 14.91
C VAL A 431 0.70 -5.46 15.37
N LYS A 432 0.55 -6.08 16.55
CA LYS A 432 1.47 -7.13 17.05
C LYS A 432 1.54 -8.32 16.11
N GLY A 433 0.38 -8.77 15.62
CA GLY A 433 0.31 -9.83 14.60
C GLY A 433 0.98 -9.42 13.29
N ALA A 434 0.84 -8.16 12.87
CA ALA A 434 1.54 -7.63 11.70
C ALA A 434 3.06 -7.57 11.92
N ALA A 435 3.53 -7.12 13.08
CA ALA A 435 4.94 -7.08 13.42
C ALA A 435 5.58 -8.48 13.34
N LEU A 436 4.92 -9.50 13.93
CA LEU A 436 5.38 -10.89 13.83
C LEU A 436 5.47 -11.40 12.38
N LYS A 437 4.62 -10.91 11.49
CA LYS A 437 4.58 -11.34 10.08
C LYS A 437 5.60 -10.62 9.20
N TYR A 438 5.80 -9.32 9.41
CA TYR A 438 6.55 -8.46 8.50
C TYR A 438 7.95 -8.08 9.02
N LEU A 439 8.22 -8.21 10.32
CA LEU A 439 9.56 -7.95 10.86
C LEU A 439 10.62 -9.00 10.44
N PRO A 440 10.29 -10.29 10.25
CA PRO A 440 11.28 -11.23 9.70
C PRO A 440 11.70 -10.91 8.26
N THR A 441 10.85 -10.26 7.47
CA THR A 441 11.13 -10.03 6.04
C THR A 441 12.22 -8.99 5.79
N ILE A 442 12.53 -8.15 6.79
CA ILE A 442 13.57 -7.11 6.68
C ILE A 442 14.98 -7.63 6.96
N VAL A 443 15.12 -8.87 7.43
CA VAL A 443 16.39 -9.43 7.92
C VAL A 443 17.51 -9.36 6.88
N ASN A 444 17.24 -9.82 5.66
CA ASN A 444 18.26 -9.92 4.60
C ASN A 444 18.75 -8.53 4.15
N ASP A 445 17.88 -7.52 4.18
CA ASP A 445 18.25 -6.14 3.87
C ASP A 445 19.02 -5.48 5.03
N VAL A 446 18.55 -5.64 6.27
CA VAL A 446 19.16 -5.00 7.45
C VAL A 446 20.56 -5.53 7.74
N LYS A 447 20.81 -6.83 7.51
CA LYS A 447 22.13 -7.48 7.58
C LYS A 447 23.22 -6.74 6.79
N LEU A 448 22.86 -6.00 5.73
CA LEU A 448 23.82 -5.28 4.90
C LEU A 448 24.44 -4.06 5.59
N VAL A 449 23.79 -3.54 6.65
CA VAL A 449 24.17 -2.28 7.31
C VAL A 449 24.16 -2.38 8.84
N PHE A 450 23.89 -3.56 9.40
CA PHE A 450 23.76 -3.80 10.83
C PHE A 450 24.38 -5.14 11.20
N ASP A 451 25.02 -5.23 12.37
CA ASP A 451 25.68 -6.46 12.84
C ASP A 451 24.67 -7.63 13.00
N PRO A 452 24.85 -8.75 12.26
CA PRO A 452 23.99 -9.92 12.35
C PRO A 452 23.86 -10.52 13.76
N LYS A 453 24.92 -10.46 14.58
CA LYS A 453 24.89 -10.97 15.97
C LYS A 453 23.98 -10.13 16.84
N GLU A 454 24.13 -8.81 16.79
CA GLU A 454 23.26 -7.89 17.50
C GLU A 454 21.82 -7.99 17.02
N LEU A 455 21.60 -8.14 15.70
CA LEU A 455 20.25 -8.35 15.15
C LEU A 455 19.61 -9.63 15.70
N SER A 456 20.38 -10.71 15.82
CA SER A 456 19.93 -11.97 16.42
C SER A 456 19.50 -11.80 17.88
N LYS A 457 20.23 -11.00 18.68
CA LYS A 457 19.83 -10.66 20.05
C LYS A 457 18.53 -9.87 20.09
N LEU A 458 18.35 -8.88 19.20
CA LEU A 458 17.11 -8.10 19.12
C LEU A 458 15.91 -8.97 18.77
N PHE A 459 16.05 -9.93 17.86
CA PHE A 459 14.99 -10.90 17.55
C PHE A 459 14.71 -11.85 18.72
N THR A 460 15.73 -12.31 19.43
CA THR A 460 15.56 -13.08 20.66
C THR A 460 14.74 -12.29 21.69
N ASP A 461 15.08 -11.03 21.95
CA ASP A 461 14.31 -10.17 22.87
C ASP A 461 12.87 -9.97 22.39
N PHE A 462 12.69 -9.71 21.09
CA PHE A 462 11.37 -9.54 20.46
C PHE A 462 10.46 -10.74 20.69
N ILE A 463 10.97 -11.96 20.48
CA ILE A 463 10.20 -13.21 20.67
C ILE A 463 9.84 -13.45 22.15
N HIS A 464 10.72 -13.08 23.08
CA HIS A 464 10.44 -13.18 24.51
C HIS A 464 9.38 -12.18 24.99
N LYS A 465 9.26 -11.02 24.32
CA LYS A 465 8.25 -9.99 24.64
C LYS A 465 6.86 -10.26 24.02
N VAL A 466 6.70 -11.35 23.27
CA VAL A 466 5.39 -11.76 22.75
C VAL A 466 4.52 -12.29 23.91
N PRO A 467 3.28 -11.79 24.10
CA PRO A 467 2.40 -12.24 25.17
C PRO A 467 2.15 -13.74 25.14
N SER A 468 2.30 -14.42 26.29
CA SER A 468 2.04 -15.85 26.40
C SER A 468 0.56 -16.17 26.22
N GLY A 469 0.25 -17.27 25.52
CA GLY A 469 -1.13 -17.72 25.27
C GLY A 469 -1.90 -16.92 24.22
N ARG A 470 -1.29 -15.90 23.60
CA ARG A 470 -1.85 -15.18 22.43
C ARG A 470 -0.84 -15.18 21.29
N LEU A 471 -1.35 -15.08 20.06
CA LEU A 471 -0.53 -15.00 18.84
C LEU A 471 0.48 -16.17 18.70
N VAL A 472 0.20 -17.34 19.30
CA VAL A 472 1.11 -18.49 19.32
C VAL A 472 1.45 -18.93 17.89
N LEU A 473 0.43 -19.05 17.04
CA LEU A 473 0.59 -19.41 15.64
C LEU A 473 1.49 -18.40 14.89
N GLN A 474 1.22 -17.09 15.03
CA GLN A 474 2.00 -16.03 14.39
C GLN A 474 3.44 -16.00 14.89
N LYS A 475 3.66 -16.29 16.19
CA LYS A 475 4.98 -16.40 16.80
C LYS A 475 5.78 -17.56 16.19
N LEU A 476 5.17 -18.74 16.04
CA LEU A 476 5.83 -19.89 15.42
C LEU A 476 6.15 -19.65 13.94
N TYR A 477 5.24 -19.04 13.17
CA TYR A 477 5.54 -18.66 11.78
C TYR A 477 6.63 -17.59 11.68
N CYS A 478 6.67 -16.62 12.58
CA CYS A 478 7.77 -15.65 12.67
C CYS A 478 9.13 -16.35 12.84
N LEU A 479 9.21 -17.35 13.73
CA LEU A 479 10.43 -18.16 13.90
C LEU A 479 10.79 -18.94 12.64
N ILE A 480 9.81 -19.50 11.92
CA ILE A 480 10.05 -20.19 10.64
C ILE A 480 10.67 -19.24 9.62
N GLU A 481 10.14 -18.03 9.48
CA GLU A 481 10.71 -17.01 8.57
C GLU A 481 12.13 -16.61 8.98
N ILE A 482 12.43 -16.52 10.27
CA ILE A 482 13.81 -16.26 10.75
C ILE A 482 14.74 -17.42 10.38
N VAL A 483 14.29 -18.68 10.46
CA VAL A 483 15.07 -19.87 10.05
C VAL A 483 15.35 -19.85 8.54
N HIS A 484 14.40 -19.40 7.72
CA HIS A 484 14.59 -19.24 6.27
C HIS A 484 15.49 -18.06 5.89
N SER A 485 15.74 -17.13 6.81
CA SER A 485 16.61 -15.98 6.56
C SER A 485 18.09 -16.33 6.59
N ASP A 486 18.91 -15.46 6.02
CA ASP A 486 20.38 -15.62 6.05
C ASP A 486 20.98 -15.50 7.45
N LEU A 487 20.23 -15.06 8.48
CA LEU A 487 20.75 -15.05 9.85
C LEU A 487 21.02 -16.48 10.32
N PHE A 488 20.11 -17.42 10.05
CA PHE A 488 20.23 -18.77 10.57
C PHE A 488 21.28 -19.62 9.83
N THR A 489 21.72 -19.18 8.64
CA THR A 489 22.83 -19.83 7.92
C THR A 489 24.19 -19.51 8.55
N GLN A 490 24.30 -18.43 9.34
CA GLN A 490 25.53 -18.06 10.04
C GLN A 490 25.68 -18.76 11.39
N HIS A 491 26.84 -19.38 11.63
CA HIS A 491 27.15 -20.12 12.85
C HIS A 491 26.89 -19.31 14.13
N ASP A 492 27.46 -18.10 14.22
CA ASP A 492 27.39 -17.31 15.45
C ASP A 492 25.98 -16.77 15.75
N CYS A 493 25.17 -16.57 14.72
CA CYS A 493 23.77 -16.18 14.87
C CYS A 493 22.92 -17.36 15.34
N ARG A 494 23.22 -18.60 14.88
CA ARG A 494 22.58 -19.82 15.40
C ARG A 494 22.86 -20.03 16.88
N ASP A 495 24.07 -19.73 17.36
CA ASP A 495 24.40 -19.83 18.79
C ASP A 495 23.50 -18.95 19.67
N ILE A 496 22.92 -17.88 19.12
CA ILE A 496 21.99 -16.98 19.82
C ILE A 496 20.53 -17.40 19.60
N LEU A 497 20.16 -17.71 18.36
CA LEU A 497 18.76 -17.95 17.97
C LEU A 497 18.27 -19.37 18.33
N LEU A 498 19.10 -20.39 18.13
CA LEU A 498 18.70 -21.79 18.29
C LEU A 498 18.32 -22.13 19.75
N PRO A 499 19.07 -21.69 20.80
CA PRO A 499 18.65 -21.92 22.18
C PRO A 499 17.24 -21.40 22.46
N MET A 500 16.95 -20.15 22.05
CA MET A 500 15.62 -19.57 22.18
C MET A 500 14.56 -20.38 21.42
N MET A 501 14.82 -20.75 20.16
CA MET A 501 13.86 -21.52 19.35
C MET A 501 13.57 -22.90 19.95
N THR A 502 14.60 -23.60 20.45
CA THR A 502 14.42 -24.91 21.11
C THR A 502 13.65 -24.79 22.42
N GLU A 503 13.82 -23.72 23.19
CA GLU A 503 13.03 -23.47 24.39
C GLU A 503 11.55 -23.22 24.06
N GLN A 504 11.26 -22.40 23.05
CA GLN A 504 9.89 -22.15 22.58
C GLN A 504 9.23 -23.43 22.06
N LEU A 505 9.94 -24.22 21.24
CA LEU A 505 9.45 -25.51 20.75
C LEU A 505 9.14 -26.47 21.90
N LYS A 506 10.05 -26.61 22.87
CA LYS A 506 9.84 -27.46 24.03
C LYS A 506 8.57 -27.07 24.78
N TYR A 507 8.43 -25.78 25.10
CA TYR A 507 7.28 -25.25 25.84
C TYR A 507 5.95 -25.53 25.14
N HIS A 508 5.84 -25.23 23.83
CA HIS A 508 4.59 -25.44 23.10
C HIS A 508 4.28 -26.92 22.83
N LEU A 509 5.29 -27.77 22.62
CA LEU A 509 5.10 -29.22 22.49
C LEU A 509 4.66 -29.87 23.80
N GLU A 510 5.19 -29.44 24.95
CA GLU A 510 4.75 -29.91 26.26
C GLU A 510 3.30 -29.50 26.57
N LYS A 511 2.87 -28.33 26.10
CA LYS A 511 1.49 -27.84 26.21
C LYS A 511 0.53 -28.34 25.14
N GLN A 512 1.02 -29.07 24.13
CA GLN A 512 0.24 -29.52 22.98
C GLN A 512 -0.40 -28.35 22.18
N GLU A 513 0.26 -27.20 22.14
CA GLU A 513 -0.20 -26.01 21.42
C GLU A 513 0.35 -25.99 19.98
N GLU A 514 -0.52 -25.78 18.99
CA GLU A 514 -0.14 -25.57 17.58
C GLU A 514 0.88 -26.60 17.04
N LEU A 515 0.65 -27.90 17.32
CA LEU A 515 1.57 -28.99 17.00
C LEU A 515 2.05 -28.99 15.53
N LYS A 516 1.17 -28.64 14.58
CA LYS A 516 1.50 -28.54 13.16
C LYS A 516 2.59 -27.48 12.90
N ALA A 517 2.47 -26.31 13.51
CA ALA A 517 3.44 -25.23 13.37
C ALA A 517 4.75 -25.55 14.10
N CYS A 518 4.68 -26.20 15.27
CA CYS A 518 5.86 -26.69 15.98
C CYS A 518 6.64 -27.72 15.14
N CYS A 519 5.95 -28.68 14.54
CA CYS A 519 6.55 -29.67 13.64
C CYS A 519 7.21 -28.99 12.44
N HIS A 520 6.53 -28.01 11.83
CA HIS A 520 7.07 -27.29 10.68
C HIS A 520 8.33 -26.50 11.05
N LEU A 521 8.34 -25.81 12.19
CA LEU A 521 9.53 -25.10 12.68
C LEU A 521 10.69 -26.05 12.94
N LEU A 522 10.45 -27.16 13.65
CA LEU A 522 11.48 -28.17 13.92
C LEU A 522 12.05 -28.75 12.62
N SER A 523 11.19 -29.09 11.67
CA SER A 523 11.60 -29.61 10.36
C SER A 523 12.51 -28.62 9.62
N ASN A 524 12.15 -27.34 9.56
CA ASN A 524 12.97 -26.31 8.88
C ASN A 524 14.32 -26.12 9.58
N ILE A 525 14.36 -26.14 10.91
CA ILE A 525 15.63 -26.06 11.66
C ILE A 525 16.54 -27.23 11.27
N LEU A 526 16.01 -28.45 11.28
CA LEU A 526 16.75 -29.67 10.94
C LEU A 526 17.19 -29.68 9.48
N GLU A 527 16.38 -29.15 8.57
CA GLU A 527 16.72 -29.04 7.15
C GLU A 527 17.91 -28.09 6.94
N VAL A 528 17.90 -26.92 7.59
CA VAL A 528 19.02 -25.98 7.50
C VAL A 528 20.30 -26.57 8.12
N LEU A 529 20.21 -27.25 9.26
CA LEU A 529 21.37 -27.87 9.91
C LEU A 529 21.95 -29.06 9.13
N TYR A 530 21.15 -29.72 8.30
CA TYR A 530 21.61 -30.80 7.43
C TYR A 530 22.37 -30.31 6.20
N ARG A 531 22.22 -29.02 5.83
CA ARG A 531 22.93 -28.46 4.68
C ARG A 531 24.44 -28.41 4.93
N LYS A 532 25.23 -28.56 3.86
CA LYS A 532 26.69 -28.56 3.95
C LYS A 532 27.32 -27.16 3.94
N ASP A 533 26.56 -26.14 3.54
CA ASP A 533 27.05 -24.77 3.34
C ASP A 533 26.88 -23.87 4.57
N VAL A 534 26.36 -24.39 5.68
CA VAL A 534 26.04 -23.57 6.87
C VAL A 534 27.15 -23.59 7.94
N GLY A 535 28.28 -24.23 7.68
CA GLY A 535 29.38 -24.35 8.65
C GLY A 535 29.14 -25.46 9.68
N PRO A 536 29.84 -25.45 10.83
CA PRO A 536 29.72 -26.53 11.82
C PRO A 536 28.35 -26.52 12.50
N THR A 537 27.77 -27.71 12.67
CA THR A 537 26.42 -27.90 13.26
C THR A 537 26.42 -28.87 14.44
N GLN A 538 27.56 -29.47 14.77
CA GLN A 538 27.68 -30.49 15.83
C GLN A 538 27.06 -30.03 17.17
N ARG A 539 27.49 -28.87 17.69
CA ARG A 539 26.93 -28.31 18.94
C ARG A 539 25.44 -27.98 18.84
N HIS A 540 24.97 -27.56 17.67
CA HIS A 540 23.56 -27.24 17.41
C HIS A 540 22.70 -28.50 17.44
N VAL A 541 23.17 -29.59 16.82
CA VAL A 541 22.51 -30.91 16.87
C VAL A 541 22.49 -31.45 18.30
N GLN A 542 23.59 -31.33 19.04
CA GLN A 542 23.65 -31.71 20.45
C GLN A 542 22.57 -30.98 21.27
N LEU A 543 22.44 -29.66 21.10
CA LEU A 543 21.42 -28.87 21.81
C LEU A 543 20.00 -29.33 21.50
N ILE A 544 19.69 -29.59 20.22
CA ILE A 544 18.36 -30.09 19.80
C ILE A 544 18.10 -31.47 20.42
N MET A 545 19.06 -32.37 20.36
CA MET A 545 18.97 -33.69 20.96
C MET A 545 18.68 -33.60 22.47
N GLU A 546 19.45 -32.80 23.21
CA GLU A 546 19.29 -32.65 24.67
C GLU A 546 17.96 -32.01 25.07
N LYS A 547 17.49 -31.02 24.32
CA LYS A 547 16.31 -30.22 24.68
C LYS A 547 15.00 -30.79 24.13
N LEU A 548 15.01 -31.36 22.94
CA LEU A 548 13.79 -31.66 22.18
C LEU A 548 13.54 -33.15 21.96
N LEU A 549 14.56 -34.02 21.85
CA LEU A 549 14.36 -35.43 21.48
C LEU A 549 13.35 -36.14 22.38
N ARG A 550 13.49 -36.00 23.70
CA ARG A 550 12.56 -36.60 24.66
C ARG A 550 11.14 -36.04 24.52
N THR A 551 11.01 -34.73 24.32
CA THR A 551 9.71 -34.07 24.20
C THR A 551 9.02 -34.49 22.91
N VAL A 552 9.73 -34.52 21.78
CA VAL A 552 9.22 -35.02 20.49
C VAL A 552 8.77 -36.48 20.60
N ASN A 553 9.56 -37.35 21.23
CA ASN A 553 9.18 -38.75 21.44
C ASN A 553 7.88 -38.86 22.26
N ARG A 554 7.76 -38.08 23.33
CA ARG A 554 6.52 -38.04 24.15
C ARG A 554 5.34 -37.54 23.33
N THR A 555 5.52 -36.50 22.52
CA THR A 555 4.47 -35.98 21.65
C THR A 555 4.00 -37.05 20.66
N VAL A 556 4.91 -37.78 20.00
CA VAL A 556 4.57 -38.91 19.11
C VAL A 556 3.79 -40.00 19.85
N ILE A 557 4.23 -40.40 21.05
CA ILE A 557 3.57 -41.43 21.86
C ILE A 557 2.16 -40.99 22.28
N SER A 558 1.97 -39.71 22.61
CA SER A 558 0.66 -39.17 23.00
C SER A 558 -0.31 -39.02 21.82
N MET A 559 0.18 -39.00 20.58
CA MET A 559 -0.67 -38.89 19.40
C MET A 559 -1.36 -40.22 19.09
N GLY A 560 -2.66 -40.16 18.79
CA GLY A 560 -3.40 -41.31 18.27
C GLY A 560 -2.91 -41.72 16.87
N ARG A 561 -3.08 -43.01 16.54
CA ARG A 561 -2.65 -43.58 15.24
C ARG A 561 -3.33 -42.94 14.03
N ASP A 562 -4.49 -42.32 14.23
CA ASP A 562 -5.26 -41.63 13.18
C ASP A 562 -4.84 -40.16 12.97
N SER A 563 -3.81 -39.68 13.67
CA SER A 563 -3.33 -38.30 13.52
C SER A 563 -2.54 -38.11 12.23
N ASP A 564 -2.98 -37.19 11.36
CA ASP A 564 -2.25 -36.78 10.14
C ASP A 564 -0.83 -36.22 10.42
N LEU A 565 -0.53 -35.85 11.67
CA LEU A 565 0.75 -35.27 12.06
C LEU A 565 1.78 -36.30 12.55
N ILE A 566 1.36 -37.53 12.87
CA ILE A 566 2.25 -38.53 13.47
C ILE A 566 3.44 -38.84 12.57
N GLY A 567 3.20 -38.95 11.26
CA GLY A 567 4.24 -39.18 10.26
C GLY A 567 5.25 -38.03 10.19
N ASN A 568 4.80 -36.78 10.32
CA ASN A 568 5.68 -35.61 10.27
C ASN A 568 6.59 -35.52 11.51
N PHE A 569 6.04 -35.83 12.69
CA PHE A 569 6.85 -35.85 13.92
C PHE A 569 7.80 -37.04 13.98
N VAL A 570 7.40 -38.21 13.47
CA VAL A 570 8.31 -39.36 13.30
C VAL A 570 9.43 -39.00 12.33
N ALA A 571 9.14 -38.30 11.23
CA ALA A 571 10.18 -37.81 10.32
C ALA A 571 11.15 -36.84 11.01
N CYS A 572 10.65 -35.92 11.84
CA CYS A 572 11.50 -35.03 12.65
C CYS A 572 12.37 -35.81 13.65
N MET A 573 11.79 -36.80 14.34
CA MET A 573 12.51 -37.67 15.27
C MET A 573 13.64 -38.43 14.56
N THR A 574 13.34 -39.06 13.42
CA THR A 574 14.32 -39.76 12.60
C THR A 574 15.39 -38.81 12.08
N ALA A 575 15.02 -37.59 11.68
CA ALA A 575 15.97 -36.58 11.22
C ALA A 575 16.94 -36.12 12.33
N ILE A 576 16.47 -35.97 13.58
CA ILE A 576 17.36 -35.70 14.74
C ILE A 576 18.37 -36.82 14.90
N LEU A 577 17.90 -38.07 14.95
CA LEU A 577 18.75 -39.25 15.13
C LEU A 577 19.76 -39.38 13.97
N ARG A 578 19.31 -39.18 12.73
CA ARG A 578 20.16 -39.27 11.54
C ARG A 578 21.28 -38.23 11.51
N GLN A 579 21.06 -37.05 12.10
CA GLN A 579 22.07 -35.98 12.16
C GLN A 579 23.04 -36.13 13.33
N MET A 580 22.81 -37.09 14.24
CA MET A 580 23.73 -37.38 15.32
C MET A 580 24.97 -38.12 14.80
N GLU A 581 26.07 -37.97 15.55
CA GLU A 581 27.38 -38.58 15.29
C GLU A 581 27.75 -39.43 16.52
N ASP A 582 28.80 -40.25 16.41
CA ASP A 582 29.24 -41.15 17.50
C ASP A 582 29.38 -40.45 18.85
N TYR A 583 29.89 -39.23 18.86
CA TYR A 583 29.98 -38.40 20.06
C TYR A 583 28.62 -38.09 20.69
N HIS A 584 27.61 -37.75 19.87
CA HIS A 584 26.27 -37.47 20.33
C HIS A 584 25.62 -38.72 20.94
N TYR A 585 25.77 -39.87 20.28
CA TYR A 585 25.28 -41.15 20.82
C TYR A 585 25.97 -41.52 22.13
N ALA A 586 27.30 -41.37 22.21
CA ALA A 586 28.04 -41.61 23.45
C ALA A 586 27.59 -40.68 24.59
N HIS A 587 27.35 -39.40 24.29
CA HIS A 587 26.82 -38.44 25.24
C HIS A 587 25.41 -38.82 25.71
N LEU A 588 24.52 -39.13 24.76
CA LEU A 588 23.15 -39.53 25.02
C LEU A 588 23.09 -40.76 25.92
N ILE A 589 23.88 -41.80 25.63
CA ILE A 589 23.97 -43.02 26.44
C ILE A 589 24.49 -42.70 27.85
N LYS A 590 25.49 -41.83 27.99
CA LYS A 590 26.03 -41.43 29.29
C LYS A 590 24.99 -40.68 30.14
N VAL A 591 24.20 -39.81 29.52
CA VAL A 591 23.12 -39.06 30.19
C VAL A 591 21.94 -39.97 30.56
N PHE A 592 21.54 -40.89 29.67
CA PHE A 592 20.49 -41.89 29.96
C PHE A 592 20.92 -42.92 31.01
N GLY A 593 22.19 -43.31 31.03
CA GLY A 593 22.76 -44.18 32.06
C GLY A 593 22.61 -43.60 33.47
N LYS A 594 22.62 -42.26 33.60
CA LYS A 594 22.28 -41.56 34.85
C LYS A 594 20.77 -41.47 35.11
N MET A 595 19.91 -41.35 34.10
CA MET A 595 18.44 -41.29 34.30
C MET A 595 17.84 -42.63 34.75
N ARG A 596 18.53 -43.76 34.53
CA ARG A 596 18.03 -45.09 34.96
C ARG A 596 17.90 -45.19 36.49
N SER A 597 18.66 -44.43 37.28
CA SER A 597 18.47 -44.39 38.74
C SER A 597 17.17 -43.69 39.16
N ASP A 598 16.73 -42.67 38.40
CA ASP A 598 15.58 -41.84 38.75
C ASP A 598 14.25 -42.45 38.29
N VAL A 599 14.27 -43.27 37.22
CA VAL A 599 13.08 -43.98 36.70
C VAL A 599 12.74 -45.20 37.55
N VAL A 600 13.73 -45.90 38.12
CA VAL A 600 13.50 -47.04 39.03
C VAL A 600 12.81 -46.59 40.33
N GLN A 601 12.98 -45.32 40.73
CA GLN A 601 12.32 -44.74 41.90
C GLN A 601 10.85 -44.34 41.65
N TRP A 602 10.45 -44.16 40.38
CA TRP A 602 9.07 -43.82 39.99
C TRP A 602 8.18 -45.07 39.78
N GLN A 603 8.77 -46.23 39.47
CA GLN A 603 8.02 -47.49 39.33
C GLN A 603 7.51 -48.05 40.67
N SER A 604 8.06 -47.63 41.81
CA SER A 604 7.66 -48.14 43.12
C SER A 604 6.43 -47.45 43.73
N SER A 605 5.95 -46.33 43.18
CA SER A 605 4.87 -45.53 43.80
C SER A 605 3.51 -45.59 43.11
N ASP A 606 3.39 -46.07 41.88
CA ASP A 606 2.11 -46.03 41.12
C ASP A 606 1.87 -47.27 40.23
N CYS A 607 1.97 -48.48 40.78
CA CYS A 607 1.53 -49.69 40.08
C CYS A 607 0.68 -50.58 40.99
N SER A 608 -0.61 -50.25 41.10
CA SER A 608 -1.66 -51.12 41.66
C SER A 608 -2.68 -51.57 40.61
N ASP A 609 -2.41 -51.37 39.32
CA ASP A 609 -3.26 -51.90 38.26
C ASP A 609 -2.41 -52.52 37.15
N GLY A 610 -2.66 -53.80 36.87
CA GLY A 610 -1.79 -54.73 36.15
C GLY A 610 -1.67 -54.51 34.64
N SER A 611 -1.46 -53.27 34.21
CA SER A 611 -1.17 -52.93 32.81
C SER A 611 0.33 -52.72 32.64
N THR A 612 1.04 -53.77 32.21
CA THR A 612 2.47 -53.67 31.86
C THR A 612 2.65 -52.72 30.67
N VAL A 613 2.90 -51.44 30.95
CA VAL A 613 3.36 -50.47 29.94
C VAL A 613 4.78 -50.86 29.56
N VAL A 614 4.92 -51.57 28.45
CA VAL A 614 6.23 -51.82 27.83
C VAL A 614 6.74 -50.45 27.36
N LEU A 615 7.62 -49.84 28.17
CA LEU A 615 8.46 -48.74 27.73
C LEU A 615 9.27 -49.26 26.56
N VAL A 616 8.86 -48.90 25.34
CA VAL A 616 9.69 -49.13 24.16
C VAL A 616 10.94 -48.27 24.36
N ASP A 617 12.00 -48.95 24.73
CA ASP A 617 13.34 -48.43 24.93
C ASP A 617 13.71 -47.59 23.69
N PRO A 618 14.10 -46.30 23.84
CA PRO A 618 14.65 -45.53 22.73
C PRO A 618 15.84 -46.24 22.07
N ALA A 619 16.57 -47.07 22.82
CA ALA A 619 17.59 -47.95 22.27
C ALA A 619 17.02 -49.10 21.43
N GLN A 620 15.83 -49.64 21.75
CA GLN A 620 15.16 -50.62 20.89
C GLN A 620 14.57 -50.00 19.62
N VAL A 621 14.13 -48.74 19.64
CA VAL A 621 13.73 -48.02 18.40
C VAL A 621 14.96 -47.72 17.55
N ALA A 622 16.07 -47.30 18.17
CA ALA A 622 17.34 -47.10 17.46
C ALA A 622 17.90 -48.42 16.89
N LEU A 623 17.80 -49.53 17.64
CA LEU A 623 18.20 -50.87 17.18
C LEU A 623 17.28 -51.40 16.06
N ALA A 624 15.96 -51.20 16.17
CA ALA A 624 15.01 -51.62 15.12
C ALA A 624 15.20 -50.86 13.80
N SER A 625 15.70 -49.62 13.88
CA SER A 625 16.04 -48.81 12.69
C SER A 625 17.35 -49.25 12.01
N LEU A 626 18.26 -49.87 12.76
CA LEU A 626 19.54 -50.39 12.24
C LEU A 626 19.42 -51.81 11.64
N THR A 627 18.31 -52.51 11.86
CA THR A 627 18.08 -53.89 11.38
C THR A 627 17.22 -53.98 10.11
N GLN A 628 16.95 -52.86 9.42
CA GLN A 628 16.15 -52.88 8.17
C GLN A 628 16.95 -52.84 6.86
N ASP A 629 18.28 -52.80 6.92
CA ASP A 629 19.15 -53.07 5.77
C ASP A 629 19.95 -54.36 6.01
N SER A 630 19.28 -55.52 5.84
CA SER A 630 19.90 -56.83 5.59
C SER A 630 18.95 -57.74 4.81
#